data_AF-A0A2D8N196-F1
#
_entry.id   AF-A0A2D8N196-F1
#
_cell.length_a   1.000
_cell.length_b   1.000
_cell.length_c   1.000
_cell.angle_alpha   90.00
_cell.angle_beta   90.00
_cell.angle_gamma   90.00
#
_symmetry.space_group_name_H-M   'P 1'
#
loop_
_entity.id
_entity.type
_entity.pdbx_description
1 polymer ?
#
loop_
_entity_poly.entity_id
_entity_poly.type
_entity_poly.pdbx_seq_one_letter_code
_entity_poly.pdbx_strand_id
1 'polypeptide(L)'
;MLDINCEEELVKMVGGKFRLTSLIQKRIVELNRGSPSLVEFEDNEEPTLRDIVIKEILEGKIELAVREELDHALQEAVSIEKPEAADASGGEGDENDEGSEVYGSDIKKIKEQRIKELAALLNQKK
;
A
#
# COMPACT_ATOMS: atom_id res chain seq x y z
N MET A 1 -2.77 -17.34 16.50
CA MET A 1 -2.16 -16.40 17.48
C MET A 1 -0.68 -16.46 17.21
N LEU A 2 0.04 -15.34 17.07
CA LEU A 2 1.50 -15.43 16.98
C LEU A 2 2.03 -16.02 18.28
N ASP A 3 3.10 -16.79 18.19
CA ASP A 3 3.90 -17.09 19.36
C ASP A 3 4.41 -15.76 19.94
N ILE A 4 4.31 -15.61 21.25
CA ILE A 4 4.65 -14.38 21.98
C ILE A 4 6.12 -14.01 21.72
N ASN A 5 6.98 -15.02 21.59
CA ASN A 5 8.41 -14.84 21.32
C ASN A 5 8.65 -14.19 19.94
N CYS A 6 7.93 -14.64 18.91
CA CYS A 6 8.01 -14.05 17.57
C CYS A 6 7.56 -12.59 17.56
N GLU A 7 6.51 -12.23 18.32
CA GLU A 7 6.06 -10.84 18.39
C GLU A 7 7.13 -9.91 18.99
N GLU A 8 7.77 -10.34 20.08
CA GLU A 8 8.83 -9.53 20.71
C GLU A 8 10.05 -9.33 19.79
N GLU A 9 10.44 -10.36 19.03
CA GLU A 9 11.51 -10.28 18.04
C GLU A 9 11.17 -9.31 16.90
N LEU A 10 9.97 -9.43 16.34
CA LEU A 10 9.46 -8.51 15.31
C LEU A 10 9.46 -7.05 15.81
N VAL A 11 9.01 -6.82 17.05
CA VAL A 11 8.99 -5.47 17.63
C VAL A 11 10.40 -4.90 17.78
N LYS A 12 11.39 -5.72 18.17
CA LYS A 12 12.79 -5.30 18.29
C LYS A 12 13.41 -4.98 16.92
N MET A 13 13.13 -5.78 15.89
CA MET A 13 13.64 -5.54 14.54
C MET A 13 13.10 -4.25 13.92
N VAL A 14 11.78 -4.02 14.00
CA VAL A 14 11.12 -2.88 13.35
C VAL A 14 11.23 -1.59 14.20
N GLY A 15 11.68 -1.70 15.45
CA GLY A 15 11.89 -0.56 16.36
C GLY A 15 10.60 -0.05 17.02
N GLY A 16 9.63 -0.94 17.29
CA GLY A 16 8.44 -0.64 18.08
C GLY A 16 7.12 -1.20 17.54
N LYS A 17 6.13 -1.35 18.43
CA LYS A 17 4.81 -1.94 18.12
C LYS A 17 4.01 -1.15 17.07
N PHE A 18 4.09 0.18 17.14
CA PHE A 18 3.38 1.05 16.20
C PHE A 18 3.95 0.89 14.78
N ARG A 19 5.27 0.91 14.66
CA ARG A 19 5.97 0.69 13.39
C ARG A 19 5.68 -0.70 12.82
N LEU A 20 5.71 -1.74 13.65
CA LEU A 20 5.32 -3.09 13.24
C LEU A 20 3.89 -3.12 12.68
N THR A 21 2.94 -2.51 13.37
CA THR A 21 1.54 -2.44 12.92
C THR A 21 1.42 -1.72 11.59
N SER A 22 2.08 -0.56 11.44
CA SER A 22 2.09 0.20 10.19
C SER A 22 2.72 -0.57 9.04
N LEU A 23 3.85 -1.25 9.27
CA LEU A 23 4.54 -2.06 8.27
C LEU A 23 3.65 -3.20 7.79
N ILE A 24 3.03 -3.92 8.73
CA ILE A 24 2.12 -5.03 8.41
C ILE A 24 0.94 -4.53 7.58
N GLN A 25 0.30 -3.43 8.00
CA GLN A 25 -0.85 -2.88 7.29
C GLN A 25 -0.48 -2.44 5.86
N LYS A 26 0.63 -1.72 5.68
CA LYS A 26 1.10 -1.27 4.35
C LYS A 26 1.39 -2.46 3.45
N ARG A 27 2.13 -3.45 3.94
CA ARG A 27 2.51 -4.61 3.14
C ARG A 27 1.31 -5.48 2.75
N ILE A 28 0.33 -5.66 3.64
CA ILE A 28 -0.92 -6.35 3.29
C ILE A 28 -1.66 -5.63 2.14
N VAL A 29 -1.66 -4.29 2.13
CA VAL A 29 -2.27 -3.52 1.03
C VAL A 29 -1.52 -3.73 -0.28
N GLU A 30 -0.19 -3.77 -0.27
CA GLU A 30 0.63 -4.06 -1.46
C GLU A 30 0.39 -5.47 -2.02
N LEU A 31 0.35 -6.48 -1.14
CA LEU A 31 0.05 -7.85 -1.53
C LEU A 31 -1.36 -7.96 -2.14
N ASN A 32 -2.36 -7.28 -1.55
CA ASN A 32 -3.71 -7.21 -2.10
C ASN A 32 -3.78 -6.50 -3.46
N ARG A 33 -2.83 -5.61 -3.77
CA ARG A 33 -2.69 -4.96 -5.08
C ARG A 33 -1.98 -5.86 -6.11
N GLY A 34 -1.53 -7.05 -5.71
CA GLY A 34 -0.84 -7.99 -6.59
C GLY A 34 0.68 -7.89 -6.56
N SER A 35 1.28 -7.22 -5.58
CA SER A 35 2.74 -7.30 -5.38
C SER A 35 3.14 -8.76 -5.14
N PRO A 36 4.24 -9.24 -5.73
CA PRO A 36 4.75 -10.58 -5.43
C PRO A 36 5.23 -10.65 -3.97
N SER A 37 5.12 -11.84 -3.39
CA SER A 37 5.77 -12.17 -2.13
C SER A 37 7.28 -12.26 -2.33
N LEU A 38 8.06 -11.77 -1.37
CA LEU A 38 9.52 -11.81 -1.41
C LEU A 38 10.08 -13.09 -0.76
N VAL A 39 9.19 -13.93 -0.22
CA VAL A 39 9.52 -15.17 0.49
C VAL A 39 8.89 -16.37 -0.22
N GLU A 40 9.60 -17.49 -0.18
CA GLU A 40 9.11 -18.76 -0.66
C GLU A 40 8.54 -19.56 0.51
N PHE A 41 7.48 -20.32 0.26
CA PHE A 41 6.92 -21.26 1.23
C PHE A 41 7.13 -22.68 0.69
N GLU A 42 7.78 -23.52 1.49
CA GLU A 42 8.11 -24.90 1.13
C GLU A 42 6.90 -25.85 1.29
N ASP A 43 5.92 -25.43 2.10
CA ASP A 43 4.76 -26.25 2.46
C ASP A 43 3.59 -26.04 1.48
N ASN A 44 2.87 -27.13 1.17
CA ASN A 44 1.70 -27.15 0.27
C ASN A 44 0.46 -26.44 0.83
N GLU A 45 0.58 -25.70 1.94
CA GLU A 45 -0.51 -24.91 2.49
C GLU A 45 -0.42 -23.49 1.92
N GLU A 46 -1.54 -22.96 1.42
CA GLU A 46 -1.62 -21.57 0.97
C GLU A 46 -1.39 -20.64 2.18
N PRO A 47 -0.27 -19.91 2.24
CA PRO A 47 0.04 -19.06 3.38
C PRO A 47 -0.95 -17.89 3.41
N THR A 48 -1.39 -17.50 4.61
CA THR A 48 -2.20 -16.29 4.72
C THR A 48 -1.34 -15.05 4.43
N LEU A 49 -1.95 -13.97 3.96
CA LEU A 49 -1.24 -12.70 3.71
C LEU A 49 -0.41 -12.24 4.91
N ARG A 50 -0.91 -12.50 6.11
CA ARG A 50 -0.23 -12.16 7.36
C ARG A 50 1.04 -12.97 7.56
N ASP A 51 1.03 -14.26 7.22
CA ASP A 51 2.17 -15.15 7.39
C ASP A 51 3.28 -14.79 6.41
N ILE A 52 2.93 -14.42 5.19
CA ILE A 52 3.85 -13.85 4.18
C ILE A 52 4.58 -12.64 4.77
N VAL A 53 3.83 -11.66 5.26
CA VAL A 53 4.39 -10.41 5.80
C VAL A 53 5.31 -10.66 6.98
N ILE A 54 4.91 -11.55 7.91
CA ILE A 54 5.73 -11.86 9.08
C ILE A 54 7.04 -12.52 8.66
N LYS A 55 6.99 -13.47 7.73
CA LYS A 55 8.19 -14.13 7.20
C LYS A 55 9.10 -13.14 6.48
N GLU A 56 8.53 -12.21 5.70
CA GLU A 56 9.30 -11.14 5.06
C GLU A 56 10.02 -10.23 6.07
N ILE A 57 9.39 -9.91 7.20
CA ILE A 57 10.02 -9.10 8.27
C ILE A 57 11.11 -9.93 8.98
N LEU A 58 10.84 -11.20 9.29
CA LEU A 58 11.82 -12.09 9.93
C LEU A 58 13.08 -12.31 9.08
N GLU A 59 12.90 -12.41 7.76
CA GLU A 59 14.02 -12.52 6.80
C GLU A 59 14.65 -11.16 6.46
N GLY A 60 14.15 -10.05 7.03
CA GLY A 60 14.68 -8.71 6.81
C GLY A 60 14.52 -8.21 5.37
N LYS A 61 13.54 -8.73 4.63
CA LYS A 61 13.30 -8.39 3.22
C LYS A 61 12.47 -7.12 3.02
N ILE A 62 11.78 -6.66 4.05
CA ILE A 62 10.96 -5.45 4.03
C ILE A 62 11.24 -4.57 5.25
N GLU A 63 11.17 -3.26 5.06
CA GLU A 63 11.33 -2.26 6.12
C GLU A 63 10.46 -1.01 5.85
N LEU A 64 10.29 -0.18 6.87
CA LEU A 64 9.63 1.13 6.69
C LEU A 64 10.67 2.12 6.16
N ALA A 65 10.47 2.60 4.94
CA ALA A 65 11.28 3.68 4.38
C ALA A 65 11.22 4.94 5.26
N VAL A 66 12.36 5.64 5.36
CA VAL A 66 12.42 6.97 5.96
C VAL A 66 11.73 7.95 5.02
N ARG A 67 11.04 8.96 5.56
CA ARG A 67 10.23 9.89 4.75
C ARG A 67 11.03 10.52 3.59
N GLU A 68 12.29 10.85 3.83
CA GLU A 68 13.19 11.43 2.81
C GLU A 68 13.51 10.44 1.67
N GLU A 69 13.68 9.15 1.97
CA GLU A 69 13.90 8.10 0.96
C GLU A 69 12.63 7.88 0.12
N LEU A 70 11.46 7.99 0.75
CA LEU A 70 10.18 7.88 0.06
C LEU A 70 9.96 9.05 -0.91
N ASP A 71 10.25 10.28 -0.46
CA ASP A 71 10.15 11.48 -1.29
C ASP A 71 11.09 11.39 -2.51
N HIS A 72 12.32 10.89 -2.32
CA HIS A 72 13.28 10.69 -3.41
C HIS A 72 12.84 9.60 -4.40
N ALA A 73 12.38 8.44 -3.90
CA ALA A 73 11.90 7.35 -4.74
C ALA A 73 10.66 7.77 -5.57
N LEU A 74 9.76 8.56 -4.97
CA LEU A 74 8.62 9.14 -5.68
C LEU A 74 9.08 10.14 -6.74
N GLN A 75 10.02 11.03 -6.40
CA GLN A 75 10.54 12.02 -7.34
C GLN A 75 11.29 11.40 -8.53
N GLU A 76 12.02 10.30 -8.31
CA GLU A 76 12.66 9.51 -9.35
C GLU A 76 11.63 8.84 -10.27
N ALA A 77 10.58 8.22 -9.70
CA ALA A 77 9.49 7.62 -10.47
C ALA A 77 8.75 8.65 -11.34
N VAL A 78 8.47 9.85 -10.82
CA VAL A 78 7.84 10.94 -11.59
C VAL A 78 8.75 11.46 -12.71
N SER A 79 10.06 11.44 -12.51
CA SER A 79 11.02 11.92 -13.51
C SER A 79 11.17 10.97 -14.71
N ILE A 80 10.93 9.67 -14.51
CA ILE A 80 11.02 8.64 -15.56
C ILE A 80 9.81 8.68 -16.51
N GLU A 81 8.65 9.14 -16.05
CA GLU A 81 7.44 9.22 -16.88
C GLU A 81 7.38 10.45 -17.80
N LYS A 82 8.35 11.38 -17.75
CA LYS A 82 8.37 12.54 -18.64
C LYS A 82 8.95 12.15 -20.01
N PRO A 83 8.14 11.98 -21.08
CA PRO A 83 8.69 11.72 -22.39
C PRO A 83 9.42 12.97 -22.87
N GLU A 84 10.63 12.77 -23.37
CA GLU A 84 11.41 13.80 -24.06
C GLU A 84 10.61 14.35 -25.24
N ALA A 85 10.02 15.53 -25.08
CA ALA A 85 9.57 16.33 -26.21
C ALA A 85 9.69 17.83 -25.90
N ALA A 86 10.57 18.46 -26.68
CA ALA A 86 10.58 19.86 -27.08
C ALA A 86 11.00 20.92 -26.04
N ASP A 87 12.27 21.28 -26.15
CA ASP A 87 12.76 22.66 -26.11
C ASP A 87 11.83 23.60 -26.92
N ALA A 88 11.11 24.48 -26.22
CA ALA A 88 10.62 25.75 -26.76
C ALA A 88 10.28 26.70 -25.60
N SER A 89 10.93 27.86 -25.63
CA SER A 89 10.81 28.99 -24.71
C SER A 89 9.39 29.48 -24.42
N GLY A 90 9.18 29.93 -23.18
CA GLY A 90 8.35 31.10 -22.86
C GLY A 90 6.99 30.83 -22.22
N GLY A 91 6.80 31.31 -20.99
CA GLY A 91 5.49 31.47 -20.36
C GLY A 91 5.54 31.49 -18.84
N GLU A 92 5.53 32.68 -18.24
CA GLU A 92 5.15 32.91 -16.84
C GLU A 92 3.62 32.71 -16.66
N GLY A 93 3.21 32.31 -15.45
CA GLY A 93 1.82 32.15 -14.98
C GLY A 93 1.41 30.68 -14.85
N ASP A 94 0.59 30.24 -13.92
CA ASP A 94 -0.19 30.86 -12.85
C ASP A 94 -0.62 29.69 -11.93
N GLU A 95 -0.97 30.00 -10.69
CA GLU A 95 -1.41 29.11 -9.63
C GLU A 95 -2.55 28.17 -10.07
N ASN A 96 -2.51 26.90 -9.65
CA ASN A 96 -3.63 26.01 -9.27
C ASN A 96 -3.12 24.55 -9.25
N ASP A 97 -2.45 24.16 -8.17
CA ASP A 97 -2.14 22.75 -7.87
C ASP A 97 -3.40 22.06 -7.30
N GLU A 98 -4.37 21.73 -8.16
CA GLU A 98 -5.48 20.81 -7.84
C GLU A 98 -5.00 19.34 -7.94
N GLY A 99 -3.87 19.04 -7.28
CA GLY A 99 -3.17 17.76 -7.38
C GLY A 99 -3.60 16.68 -6.38
N SER A 100 -4.72 16.80 -5.65
CA SER A 100 -5.00 15.86 -4.55
C SER A 100 -6.48 15.50 -4.29
N GLU A 101 -7.26 15.06 -5.28
CA GLU A 101 -8.60 14.47 -5.03
C GLU A 101 -8.88 13.13 -5.72
N VAL A 102 -7.85 12.44 -6.20
CA VAL A 102 -8.04 11.16 -6.92
C VAL A 102 -8.48 10.03 -5.98
N TYR A 103 -7.99 9.97 -4.73
CA TYR A 103 -8.26 8.82 -3.83
C TYR A 103 -9.66 8.83 -3.19
N GLY A 104 -10.27 9.99 -2.99
CA GLY A 104 -11.59 10.12 -2.38
C GLY A 104 -12.74 9.75 -3.32
N SER A 105 -12.56 10.06 -4.61
CA SER A 105 -13.57 9.91 -5.65
C SER A 105 -13.95 8.45 -5.90
N ASP A 106 -12.97 7.54 -5.90
CA ASP A 106 -13.20 6.13 -6.21
C ASP A 106 -13.74 5.34 -5.00
N ILE A 107 -13.29 5.65 -3.79
CA ILE A 107 -13.83 5.06 -2.56
C ILE A 107 -15.30 5.42 -2.35
N LYS A 108 -15.69 6.65 -2.66
CA LYS A 108 -17.08 7.10 -2.53
C LYS A 108 -17.99 6.38 -3.52
N LYS A 109 -17.55 6.24 -4.78
CA LYS A 109 -18.28 5.50 -5.82
C LYS A 109 -18.48 4.04 -5.44
N ILE A 110 -17.43 3.36 -4.97
CA ILE A 110 -17.50 1.95 -4.55
C ILE A 110 -18.52 1.77 -3.41
N LYS A 111 -18.47 2.63 -2.38
CA LYS A 111 -19.41 2.55 -1.25
C LYS A 111 -20.86 2.80 -1.68
N GLU A 112 -21.08 3.79 -2.54
CA GLU A 112 -22.42 4.11 -3.04
C GLU A 112 -23.01 2.98 -3.88
N GLN A 113 -22.20 2.35 -4.73
CA GLN A 113 -22.60 1.18 -5.51
C GLN A 113 -23.00 0.00 -4.62
N ARG A 114 -22.20 -0.29 -3.58
CA ARG A 114 -22.50 -1.36 -2.61
C ARG A 114 -23.78 -1.10 -1.83
N ILE A 115 -24.02 0.14 -1.41
CA ILE A 115 -25.27 0.52 -0.73
C ILE A 115 -26.47 0.33 -1.67
N LYS A 116 -26.33 0.70 -2.94
CA LYS A 116 -27.39 0.54 -3.95
C LYS A 116 -27.71 -0.92 -4.23
N GLU A 117 -26.70 -1.79 -4.32
CA GLU A 117 -26.85 -3.24 -4.46
C GLU A 117 -27.57 -3.86 -3.24
N LEU A 118 -27.14 -3.51 -2.02
CA LEU A 118 -27.76 -3.95 -0.77
C LEU A 118 -29.22 -3.51 -0.66
N ALA A 119 -29.52 -2.26 -1.01
CA ALA A 119 -30.89 -1.74 -0.99
C ALA A 119 -31.78 -2.48 -2.00
N ALA A 120 -31.28 -2.80 -3.20
CA ALA A 120 -32.03 -3.55 -4.20
C ALA A 120 -32.35 -4.98 -3.74
N LEU A 121 -31.39 -5.65 -3.09
CA LEU A 121 -31.57 -7.00 -2.52
C LEU A 121 -32.61 -7.01 -1.39
N LEU A 122 -32.61 -5.99 -0.54
CA LEU A 122 -33.58 -5.87 0.54
C LEU A 122 -35.01 -5.57 0.03
N ASN A 123 -35.13 -4.83 -1.07
CA ASN A 123 -36.43 -4.49 -1.67
C ASN A 123 -37.03 -5.61 -2.53
N GLN A 124 -36.23 -6.58 -2.98
CA GLN A 124 -36.72 -7.77 -3.71
C GLN A 124 -37.30 -8.86 -2.80
N LYS A 125 -37.15 -8.74 -1.47
CA LYS A 125 -37.58 -9.76 -0.49
C LYS A 125 -38.94 -9.45 0.15
N LYS A 126 -39.77 -8.61 -0.48
CA LYS A 126 -41.14 -8.29 -0.06
C LYS A 126 -42.15 -8.68 -1.12
#